data_AF-A0A9Q0GH41-F1
#
_entry.id   AF-A0A9Q0GH41-F1
#
_cell.length_a   1.000
_cell.length_b   1.000
_cell.length_c   1.000
_cell.angle_alpha   90.00
_cell.angle_beta   90.00
_cell.angle_gamma   90.00
#
_symmetry.space_group_name_H-M   'P 1'
#
loop_
_entity.id
_entity.type
_entity.pdbx_description
1 polymer ?
#
loop_
_entity_poly.entity_id
_entity_poly.type
_entity_poly.pdbx_seq_one_letter_code
_entity_poly.pdbx_strand_id
1 'polypeptide(L)'
;MAGKKEHHLWKKRESAGSGQKALNLVRVLSEAPNEKEAVYGTLDKWVAWETEFPLIAVSKALRIFLKRRQWIRVIQVAKWMLCKGQGATMGTYDSLLLAFDMDDRVDEAKSLWNMILHTHTRSISKRLFSRMISLYDHHDMPDEIIEVFADMEELGVRPDEDTTRRVARAFKTLGQEEKQKLVLKRYMSRWKYIHFKGERHPIGMQLIGITSTSNASFSSIN
;
A
#
# COMPACT_ATOMS: atom_id res chain seq x y z
N MET A 1 -24.43 -7.03 -48.95
CA MET A 1 -24.28 -7.13 -47.48
C MET A 1 -22.80 -7.24 -47.16
N ALA A 2 -22.17 -6.17 -46.72
CA ALA A 2 -20.73 -6.14 -46.41
C ALA A 2 -20.51 -6.61 -44.97
N GLY A 3 -19.89 -7.78 -44.81
CA GLY A 3 -19.48 -8.29 -43.50
C GLY A 3 -18.34 -7.46 -42.93
N LYS A 4 -18.58 -6.78 -41.81
CA LYS A 4 -17.52 -6.13 -41.03
C LYS A 4 -16.58 -7.22 -40.51
N LYS A 5 -15.35 -7.26 -41.05
CA LYS A 5 -14.23 -7.96 -40.40
C LYS A 5 -13.85 -7.15 -39.17
N GLU A 6 -14.16 -7.67 -37.98
CA GLU A 6 -13.60 -7.14 -36.75
C GLU A 6 -12.09 -7.43 -36.72
N HIS A 7 -11.29 -6.38 -36.88
CA HIS A 7 -9.86 -6.44 -36.66
C HIS A 7 -9.58 -6.32 -35.16
N HIS A 8 -9.50 -7.44 -34.45
CA HIS A 8 -8.93 -7.43 -33.09
C HIS A 8 -7.42 -7.16 -33.20
N LEU A 9 -7.01 -5.92 -32.92
CA LEU A 9 -5.60 -5.46 -32.98
C LEU A 9 -4.68 -6.12 -31.95
N TRP A 10 -5.21 -6.84 -30.98
CA TRP A 10 -4.42 -7.63 -30.04
C TRP A 10 -5.12 -8.95 -29.73
N LYS A 11 -4.34 -10.04 -29.73
CA LYS A 11 -4.77 -11.36 -29.27
C LYS A 11 -4.06 -11.61 -27.95
N LYS A 12 -4.80 -11.64 -26.84
CA LYS A 12 -4.25 -11.94 -25.52
C LYS A 12 -3.72 -13.39 -25.56
N ARG A 13 -2.40 -13.58 -25.54
CA ARG A 13 -1.82 -14.91 -25.29
C ARG A 13 -2.35 -15.39 -23.93
N GLU A 14 -2.79 -16.63 -23.89
CA GLU A 14 -3.84 -17.13 -23.00
C GLU A 14 -3.75 -16.72 -21.53
N SER A 15 -4.81 -16.09 -21.04
CA SER A 15 -4.98 -15.78 -19.61
C SER A 15 -5.55 -16.95 -18.79
N ALA A 16 -5.99 -18.03 -19.46
CA ALA A 16 -6.58 -19.21 -18.84
C ALA A 16 -5.52 -20.09 -18.15
N GLY A 17 -4.41 -20.40 -18.82
CA GLY A 17 -3.37 -21.27 -18.27
C GLY A 17 -2.70 -20.72 -17.01
N SER A 18 -2.43 -19.41 -16.94
CA SER A 18 -1.81 -18.80 -15.75
C SER A 18 -2.68 -18.84 -14.50
N GLY A 19 -4.02 -18.91 -14.65
CA GLY A 19 -4.93 -19.13 -13.52
C GLY A 19 -4.80 -20.53 -12.95
N GLN A 20 -4.82 -21.55 -13.83
CA GLN A 20 -4.64 -22.94 -13.42
C GLN A 20 -3.26 -23.19 -12.82
N LYS A 21 -2.19 -22.62 -13.41
CA LYS A 21 -0.84 -22.68 -12.85
C LYS A 21 -0.77 -22.04 -11.46
N ALA A 22 -1.42 -20.90 -11.25
CA ALA A 22 -1.47 -20.27 -9.93
C ALA A 22 -2.18 -21.15 -8.89
N LEU A 23 -3.29 -21.80 -9.25
CA LEU A 23 -4.01 -22.72 -8.36
C LEU A 23 -3.18 -23.97 -8.04
N ASN A 24 -2.50 -24.54 -9.04
CA ASN A 24 -1.59 -25.66 -8.85
C ASN A 24 -0.44 -25.27 -7.90
N LEU A 25 0.17 -24.10 -8.10
CA LEU A 25 1.20 -23.57 -7.20
C LEU A 25 0.70 -23.41 -5.77
N VAL A 26 -0.48 -22.83 -5.58
CA VAL A 26 -1.09 -22.66 -4.26
C VAL A 26 -1.30 -24.01 -3.56
N ARG A 27 -1.72 -25.04 -4.31
CA ARG A 27 -1.92 -26.40 -3.77
C ARG A 27 -0.59 -27.00 -3.31
N VAL A 28 0.41 -27.03 -4.19
CA VAL A 28 1.74 -27.60 -3.90
C VAL A 28 2.37 -26.90 -2.68
N LEU A 29 2.28 -25.58 -2.59
CA LEU A 29 2.80 -24.84 -1.44
C LEU A 29 2.00 -25.02 -0.16
N SER A 30 0.71 -25.35 -0.24
CA SER A 30 -0.09 -25.67 0.96
C SER A 30 0.34 -26.99 1.61
N GLU A 31 0.93 -27.89 0.83
CA GLU A 31 1.43 -29.20 1.28
C GLU A 31 2.87 -29.13 1.80
N ALA A 32 3.64 -28.13 1.39
CA ALA A 32 5.03 -27.96 1.82
C ALA A 32 5.12 -27.52 3.30
N PRO A 33 6.15 -27.92 4.06
CA PRO A 33 6.46 -27.31 5.36
C PRO A 33 6.66 -25.79 5.27
N ASN A 34 6.54 -25.09 6.41
CA ASN A 34 6.81 -23.65 6.47
C ASN A 34 8.31 -23.30 6.53
N GLU A 35 9.20 -24.28 6.45
CA GLU A 35 10.64 -24.05 6.41
C GLU A 35 11.06 -23.42 5.08
N LYS A 36 11.95 -22.42 5.15
CA LYS A 36 12.42 -21.69 3.96
C LYS A 36 12.92 -22.63 2.86
N GLU A 37 13.78 -23.58 3.20
CA GLU A 37 14.40 -24.49 2.23
C GLU A 37 13.38 -25.42 1.56
N ALA A 38 12.40 -25.92 2.32
CA ALA A 38 11.34 -26.74 1.79
C ALA A 38 10.47 -25.95 0.78
N VAL A 39 10.12 -24.71 1.13
CA VAL A 39 9.32 -23.83 0.26
C VAL A 39 10.10 -23.41 -0.98
N TYR A 40 11.35 -22.99 -0.83
CA TYR A 40 12.17 -22.52 -1.93
C TYR A 40 12.52 -23.67 -2.87
N GLY A 41 12.86 -24.84 -2.33
CA GLY A 41 13.07 -26.05 -3.12
C GLY A 41 11.81 -26.49 -3.86
N THR A 42 10.64 -26.34 -3.26
CA THR A 42 9.35 -26.61 -3.92
C THR A 42 9.08 -25.61 -5.05
N LEU A 43 9.32 -24.32 -4.83
CA LEU A 43 9.17 -23.27 -5.84
C LEU A 43 10.15 -23.46 -7.01
N ASP A 44 11.40 -23.80 -6.71
CA ASP A 44 12.44 -24.03 -7.71
C ASP A 44 12.12 -25.26 -8.57
N LYS A 45 11.68 -26.37 -7.95
CA LYS A 45 11.18 -27.55 -8.69
C LYS A 45 9.96 -27.23 -9.54
N TRP A 46 9.06 -26.39 -9.03
CA TRP A 46 7.84 -26.01 -9.74
C TRP A 46 8.13 -25.18 -11.00
N VAL A 47 9.14 -24.30 -10.96
CA VAL A 47 9.57 -23.50 -12.12
C VAL A 47 10.53 -24.25 -13.06
N ALA A 48 11.20 -25.32 -12.61
CA ALA A 48 12.26 -25.99 -13.37
C ALA A 48 11.88 -26.42 -14.81
N TRP A 49 10.59 -26.70 -15.06
CA TRP A 49 10.08 -27.13 -16.37
C TRP A 49 9.46 -26.00 -17.20
N GLU A 50 9.51 -24.77 -16.71
CA GLU A 50 8.97 -23.60 -17.39
C GLU A 50 10.03 -22.95 -18.29
N THR A 51 9.70 -22.73 -19.57
CA THR A 51 10.59 -22.10 -20.55
C THR A 51 10.90 -20.64 -20.21
N GLU A 52 9.94 -19.94 -19.60
CA GLU A 52 10.08 -18.57 -19.11
C GLU A 52 9.60 -18.51 -17.66
N PHE A 53 10.18 -17.61 -16.86
CA PHE A 53 9.75 -17.46 -15.47
C PHE A 53 8.25 -17.14 -15.41
N PRO A 54 7.42 -17.95 -14.73
CA PRO A 54 5.96 -17.84 -14.79
C PRO A 54 5.41 -16.71 -13.90
N LEU A 55 5.94 -15.48 -14.05
CA LEU A 55 5.70 -14.32 -13.20
C LEU A 55 4.21 -14.03 -12.98
N ILE A 56 3.40 -14.14 -14.03
CA ILE A 56 1.95 -13.89 -13.97
C ILE A 56 1.26 -14.93 -13.06
N ALA A 57 1.65 -16.20 -13.16
CA ALA A 57 1.07 -17.27 -12.34
C ALA A 57 1.50 -17.12 -10.86
N VAL A 58 2.77 -16.83 -10.60
CA VAL A 58 3.27 -16.60 -9.23
C VAL A 58 2.62 -15.36 -8.62
N SER A 59 2.47 -14.27 -9.38
CA SER A 59 1.77 -13.06 -8.91
C SER A 59 0.29 -13.31 -8.59
N LYS A 60 -0.38 -14.17 -9.38
CA LYS A 60 -1.75 -14.61 -9.09
C LYS A 60 -1.81 -15.47 -7.82
N ALA A 61 -0.86 -16.39 -7.62
CA ALA A 61 -0.77 -17.20 -6.42
C ALA A 61 -0.51 -16.35 -5.17
N LEU A 62 0.42 -15.39 -5.24
CA LEU A 62 0.68 -14.40 -4.18
C LEU A 62 -0.60 -13.66 -3.78
N ARG A 63 -1.41 -13.23 -4.77
CA ARG A 63 -2.71 -12.60 -4.52
C ARG A 63 -3.73 -13.53 -3.85
N ILE A 64 -3.71 -14.83 -4.17
CA ILE A 64 -4.55 -15.82 -3.50
C ILE A 64 -4.13 -15.96 -2.03
N PHE A 65 -2.83 -16.06 -1.75
CA PHE A 65 -2.32 -16.13 -0.37
C PHE A 65 -2.65 -14.88 0.45
N LEU A 66 -2.53 -13.68 -0.15
CA LEU A 66 -2.96 -12.43 0.48
C LEU A 66 -4.45 -12.46 0.84
N LYS A 67 -5.32 -12.86 -0.09
CA LYS A 67 -6.77 -12.98 0.16
C LYS A 67 -7.11 -14.00 1.25
N ARG A 68 -6.32 -15.07 1.35
CA ARG A 68 -6.44 -16.11 2.38
C ARG A 68 -5.74 -15.75 3.69
N ARG A 69 -5.10 -14.58 3.79
CA ARG A 69 -4.33 -14.13 4.96
C ARG A 69 -3.22 -15.12 5.38
N GLN A 70 -2.65 -15.83 4.42
CA GLN A 70 -1.52 -16.74 4.67
C GLN A 70 -0.21 -15.93 4.64
N TRP A 71 0.01 -15.10 5.65
CA TRP A 71 1.08 -14.08 5.67
C TRP A 71 2.47 -14.68 5.50
N ILE A 72 2.77 -15.77 6.21
CA ILE A 72 4.03 -16.52 6.07
C ILE A 72 4.26 -16.94 4.60
N ARG A 73 3.23 -17.43 3.91
CA ARG A 73 3.33 -17.80 2.48
C ARG A 73 3.53 -16.60 1.57
N VAL A 74 2.86 -15.50 1.87
CA VAL A 74 3.08 -14.24 1.15
C VAL A 74 4.54 -13.80 1.29
N ILE A 75 5.09 -13.83 2.50
CA ILE A 75 6.49 -13.49 2.77
C ILE A 75 7.43 -14.41 1.99
N GLN A 76 7.23 -15.72 2.08
CA GLN A 76 8.11 -16.69 1.43
C GLN A 76 8.09 -16.55 -0.09
N VAL A 77 6.90 -16.50 -0.70
CA VAL A 77 6.76 -16.42 -2.16
C VAL A 77 7.27 -15.07 -2.67
N ALA A 78 6.94 -13.95 -2.01
CA ALA A 78 7.42 -12.64 -2.44
C ALA A 78 8.94 -12.52 -2.31
N LYS A 79 9.54 -12.96 -1.19
CA LYS A 79 11.00 -12.97 -1.04
C LYS A 79 11.67 -13.86 -2.08
N TRP A 80 11.12 -15.05 -2.34
CA TRP A 80 11.66 -15.94 -3.36
C TRP A 80 11.63 -15.30 -4.75
N MET A 81 10.52 -14.65 -5.13
CA MET A 81 10.43 -13.89 -6.38
C MET A 81 11.56 -12.85 -6.49
N LEU A 82 11.75 -12.05 -5.44
CA LEU A 82 12.78 -11.01 -5.39
C LEU A 82 14.20 -11.60 -5.46
N CYS A 83 14.47 -12.73 -4.78
CA CYS A 83 15.75 -13.42 -4.85
C CYS A 83 16.08 -13.95 -6.26
N LYS A 84 15.07 -14.25 -7.08
CA LYS A 84 15.27 -14.62 -8.50
C LYS A 84 15.43 -13.38 -9.42
N GLY A 85 15.44 -12.17 -8.86
CA GLY A 85 15.46 -10.92 -9.61
C GLY A 85 14.15 -10.63 -10.33
N GLN A 86 13.05 -11.27 -9.91
CA GLN A 86 11.76 -11.21 -10.59
C GLN A 86 10.72 -10.47 -9.73
N GLY A 87 9.77 -9.80 -10.38
CA GLY A 87 8.62 -9.22 -9.69
C GLY A 87 8.96 -8.12 -8.68
N ALA A 88 10.11 -7.43 -8.82
CA ALA A 88 10.46 -6.23 -8.05
C ALA A 88 9.56 -5.04 -8.46
N THR A 89 8.32 -5.06 -7.96
CA THR A 89 7.30 -4.04 -8.26
C THR A 89 6.78 -3.43 -6.97
N MET A 90 6.26 -2.20 -7.04
CA MET A 90 5.60 -1.55 -5.90
C MET A 90 4.47 -2.40 -5.31
N GLY A 91 3.77 -3.18 -6.13
CA GLY A 91 2.73 -4.10 -5.67
C GLY A 91 3.27 -5.29 -4.87
N THR A 92 4.45 -5.82 -5.26
CA THR A 92 5.13 -6.88 -4.50
C THR A 92 5.66 -6.35 -3.17
N TYR A 93 6.27 -5.16 -3.17
CA TYR A 93 6.71 -4.49 -1.94
C TYR A 93 5.55 -4.18 -1.00
N ASP A 94 4.45 -3.63 -1.51
CA ASP A 94 3.22 -3.44 -0.73
C ASP A 94 2.76 -4.77 -0.13
N SER A 95 2.65 -5.82 -0.92
CA SER A 95 2.24 -7.15 -0.43
C SER A 95 3.14 -7.69 0.68
N LEU A 96 4.45 -7.49 0.56
CA LEU A 96 5.43 -7.96 1.53
C LEU A 96 5.39 -7.12 2.82
N LEU A 97 5.26 -5.80 2.73
CA LEU A 97 5.09 -4.93 3.89
C LEU A 97 3.80 -5.25 4.67
N LEU A 98 2.68 -5.50 3.98
CA LEU A 98 1.45 -5.95 4.65
C LEU A 98 1.65 -7.29 5.34
N ALA A 99 2.36 -8.22 4.70
CA ALA A 99 2.56 -9.52 5.30
C ALA A 99 3.48 -9.43 6.54
N PHE A 100 4.51 -8.58 6.53
CA PHE A 100 5.32 -8.33 7.71
C PHE A 100 4.54 -7.65 8.85
N ASP A 101 3.71 -6.66 8.52
CA ASP A 101 2.80 -6.01 9.47
C ASP A 101 1.93 -7.05 10.20
N MET A 102 1.27 -7.91 9.42
CA MET A 102 0.33 -8.90 9.96
C MET A 102 0.99 -10.14 10.60
N ASP A 103 2.28 -10.36 10.37
CA ASP A 103 3.09 -11.47 10.92
C ASP A 103 4.01 -10.99 12.06
N ASP A 104 3.86 -9.74 12.51
CA ASP A 104 4.61 -9.12 13.61
C ASP A 104 6.14 -9.03 13.36
N ARG A 105 6.53 -8.69 12.13
CA ARG A 105 7.93 -8.65 11.68
C ARG A 105 8.38 -7.23 11.31
N VAL A 106 8.24 -6.32 12.27
CA VAL A 106 8.47 -4.88 12.09
C VAL A 106 9.91 -4.57 11.65
N ASP A 107 10.92 -5.23 12.23
CA ASP A 107 12.34 -5.03 11.86
C ASP A 107 12.62 -5.36 10.39
N GLU A 108 11.96 -6.39 9.86
CA GLU A 108 12.09 -6.77 8.46
C GLU A 108 11.34 -5.82 7.54
N ALA A 109 10.20 -5.29 7.99
CA ALA A 109 9.50 -4.22 7.29
C ALA A 109 10.37 -2.95 7.21
N LYS A 110 11.01 -2.55 8.32
CA LYS A 110 11.94 -1.41 8.37
C LYS A 110 13.14 -1.62 7.45
N SER A 111 13.73 -2.81 7.46
CA SER A 111 14.83 -3.18 6.56
C SER A 111 14.43 -3.11 5.09
N LEU A 112 13.25 -3.65 4.74
CA LEU A 112 12.71 -3.59 3.38
C LEU A 112 12.41 -2.16 2.96
N TRP A 113 11.82 -1.35 3.85
CA TRP A 113 11.52 0.05 3.59
C TRP A 113 12.77 0.86 3.28
N ASN A 114 13.82 0.70 4.10
CA ASN A 114 15.11 1.36 3.87
C ASN A 114 15.68 0.96 2.50
N MET A 115 15.66 -0.32 2.14
CA MET A 115 16.10 -0.75 0.80
C MET A 115 15.31 -0.06 -0.32
N ILE A 116 13.97 0.05 -0.18
CA ILE A 116 13.11 0.71 -1.17
C ILE A 116 13.45 2.19 -1.29
N LEU A 117 13.62 2.88 -0.17
CA LEU A 117 14.03 4.30 -0.13
C LEU A 117 15.31 4.50 -0.93
N HIS A 118 16.37 3.74 -0.63
CA HIS A 118 17.67 3.91 -1.29
C HIS A 118 17.64 3.55 -2.78
N THR A 119 16.86 2.54 -3.17
CA THR A 119 16.86 2.02 -4.54
C THR A 119 15.88 2.75 -5.46
N HIS A 120 14.78 3.29 -4.92
CA HIS A 120 13.65 3.82 -5.71
C HIS A 120 13.21 5.23 -5.28
N THR A 121 14.09 6.02 -4.65
CA THR A 121 13.81 7.37 -4.09
C THR A 121 12.78 8.21 -4.85
N ARG A 122 12.89 8.31 -6.18
CA ARG A 122 12.03 9.18 -7.02
C ARG A 122 10.67 8.59 -7.43
N SER A 123 10.38 7.33 -7.11
CA SER A 123 9.20 6.63 -7.64
C SER A 123 8.32 5.95 -6.59
N ILE A 124 8.57 6.23 -5.29
CA ILE A 124 7.78 5.65 -4.21
C ILE A 124 6.36 6.19 -4.24
N SER A 125 5.41 5.28 -4.37
CA SER A 125 4.00 5.65 -4.43
C SER A 125 3.49 6.13 -3.07
N LYS A 126 2.56 7.10 -3.08
CA LYS A 126 1.79 7.52 -1.90
C LYS A 126 1.25 6.33 -1.08
N ARG A 127 0.74 5.30 -1.77
CA ARG A 127 0.19 4.10 -1.13
C ARG A 127 1.22 3.37 -0.27
N LEU A 128 2.48 3.34 -0.69
CA LEU A 128 3.53 2.62 0.03
C LEU A 128 3.94 3.36 1.31
N PHE A 129 3.99 4.70 1.25
CA PHE A 129 4.11 5.52 2.45
C PHE A 129 2.93 5.31 3.41
N SER A 130 1.69 5.39 2.90
CA SER A 130 0.49 5.12 3.71
C SER A 130 0.54 3.73 4.35
N ARG A 131 1.11 2.72 3.66
CA ARG A 131 1.31 1.37 4.20
C ARG A 131 2.28 1.36 5.38
N MET A 132 3.45 2.00 5.26
CA MET A 132 4.42 2.06 6.36
C MET A 132 3.86 2.81 7.57
N ILE A 133 3.18 3.94 7.35
CA ILE A 133 2.53 4.67 8.45
C ILE A 133 1.46 3.82 9.12
N SER A 134 0.66 3.07 8.35
CA SER A 134 -0.32 2.14 8.92
C SER A 134 0.33 1.00 9.71
N LEU A 135 1.47 0.48 9.25
CA LEU A 135 2.22 -0.57 9.93
C LEU A 135 2.74 -0.06 11.27
N TYR A 136 3.48 1.04 11.30
CA TYR A 136 4.00 1.59 12.56
C TYR A 136 2.89 2.02 13.54
N ASP A 137 1.77 2.49 13.02
CA ASP A 137 0.59 2.81 13.83
C ASP A 137 -0.09 1.57 14.44
N HIS A 138 -0.07 0.44 13.75
CA HIS A 138 -0.59 -0.83 14.28
C HIS A 138 0.31 -1.38 15.40
N HIS A 139 1.60 -1.05 15.37
CA HIS A 139 2.63 -1.51 16.30
C HIS A 139 3.01 -0.45 17.37
N ASP A 140 2.19 0.59 17.54
CA ASP A 140 2.38 1.65 18.55
C ASP A 140 3.77 2.33 18.49
N MET A 141 4.27 2.60 17.28
CA MET A 141 5.58 3.22 17.01
C MET A 141 5.43 4.66 16.51
N PRO A 142 5.09 5.64 17.36
CA PRO A 142 4.80 7.01 16.93
C PRO A 142 6.01 7.76 16.38
N ASP A 143 7.23 7.50 16.88
CA ASP A 143 8.45 8.14 16.39
C ASP A 143 8.72 7.79 14.92
N GLU A 144 8.63 6.51 14.58
CA GLU A 144 8.77 6.01 13.20
C GLU A 144 7.68 6.55 12.26
N ILE A 145 6.45 6.78 12.76
CA ILE A 145 5.41 7.45 11.97
C ILE A 145 5.85 8.86 11.59
N ILE A 146 6.48 9.60 12.50
CA ILE A 146 6.97 10.96 12.23
C ILE A 146 8.13 10.93 11.23
N GLU A 147 9.04 9.97 11.33
CA GLU A 147 10.13 9.80 10.35
C GLU A 147 9.59 9.57 8.94
N VAL A 148 8.68 8.59 8.77
CA VAL A 148 8.09 8.31 7.45
C VAL A 148 7.27 9.49 6.92
N PHE A 149 6.60 10.24 7.80
CA PHE A 149 5.87 11.44 7.40
C PHE A 149 6.81 12.57 6.97
N ALA A 150 7.96 12.76 7.61
CA ALA A 150 8.96 13.72 7.19
C ALA A 150 9.48 13.39 5.78
N ASP A 151 9.78 12.11 5.50
CA ASP A 151 10.16 11.66 4.16
C ASP A 151 9.07 11.95 3.11
N MET A 152 7.78 11.74 3.48
CA MET A 152 6.66 12.10 2.59
C MET A 152 6.65 13.59 2.27
N GLU A 153 6.82 14.46 3.26
CA GLU A 153 6.83 15.91 3.06
C GLU A 153 8.03 16.36 2.21
N GLU A 154 9.22 15.84 2.48
CA GLU A 154 10.44 16.14 1.73
C GLU A 154 10.33 15.76 0.25
N LEU A 155 9.71 14.62 -0.04
CA LEU A 155 9.46 14.15 -1.40
C LEU A 155 8.21 14.77 -2.04
N GLY A 156 7.53 15.69 -1.37
CA GLY A 156 6.32 16.37 -1.88
C GLY A 156 5.09 15.45 -2.00
N VAL A 157 5.09 14.31 -1.32
CA VAL A 157 4.00 13.34 -1.34
C VAL A 157 2.91 13.74 -0.35
N ARG A 158 1.76 14.18 -0.86
CA ARG A 158 0.63 14.57 -0.01
C ARG A 158 -0.05 13.35 0.65
N PRO A 159 -0.13 13.27 2.00
CA PRO A 159 -0.84 12.19 2.69
C PRO A 159 -2.33 12.16 2.33
N ASP A 160 -2.97 10.99 2.46
CA ASP A 160 -4.43 10.91 2.46
C ASP A 160 -4.99 11.20 3.85
N GLU A 161 -6.32 11.23 3.93
CA GLU A 161 -7.06 11.54 5.14
C GLU A 161 -6.69 10.56 6.28
N ASP A 162 -6.62 9.27 5.97
CA ASP A 162 -6.32 8.24 6.96
C ASP A 162 -4.89 8.36 7.50
N THR A 163 -3.92 8.51 6.60
CA THR A 163 -2.50 8.77 6.93
C THR A 163 -2.36 10.01 7.79
N THR A 164 -3.05 11.10 7.43
CA THR A 164 -3.01 12.36 8.18
C THR A 164 -3.55 12.19 9.61
N ARG A 165 -4.62 11.40 9.81
CA ARG A 165 -5.12 11.09 11.17
C ARG A 165 -4.10 10.32 12.00
N ARG A 166 -3.44 9.32 11.41
CA ARG A 166 -2.40 8.53 12.09
C ARG A 166 -1.24 9.43 12.53
N VAL A 167 -0.73 10.26 11.62
CA VAL A 167 0.34 11.23 11.91
C VAL A 167 -0.09 12.23 13.00
N ALA A 168 -1.31 12.75 12.93
CA ALA A 168 -1.84 13.65 13.96
C ALA A 168 -1.92 12.96 15.33
N ARG A 169 -2.33 11.69 15.39
CA ARG A 169 -2.31 10.89 16.62
C ARG A 169 -0.87 10.69 17.12
N ALA A 170 0.07 10.35 16.25
CA ALA A 170 1.48 10.17 16.63
C ALA A 170 2.06 11.44 17.27
N PHE A 171 1.84 12.62 16.65
CA PHE A 171 2.24 13.90 17.25
C PHE A 171 1.61 14.11 18.63
N LYS A 172 0.32 13.78 18.81
CA LYS A 172 -0.35 13.88 20.10
C LYS A 172 0.29 12.94 21.15
N THR A 173 0.53 11.69 20.79
CA THR A 173 1.17 10.70 21.68
C THR A 173 2.55 11.16 22.14
N LEU A 174 3.29 11.86 21.28
CA LEU A 174 4.61 12.44 21.58
C LEU A 174 4.53 13.81 22.27
N GLY A 175 3.34 14.28 22.67
CA GLY A 175 3.15 15.59 23.33
C GLY A 175 3.33 16.80 22.42
N GLN A 176 3.37 16.61 21.09
CA GLN A 176 3.61 17.66 20.08
C GLN A 176 2.28 18.22 19.53
N GLU A 177 1.40 18.71 20.40
CA GLU A 177 0.04 19.13 20.04
C GLU A 177 -0.01 20.28 19.01
N GLU A 178 0.95 21.19 19.03
CA GLU A 178 1.02 22.26 18.03
C GLU A 178 1.26 21.70 16.63
N LYS A 179 2.14 20.70 16.49
CA LYS A 179 2.36 20.02 15.20
C LYS A 179 1.15 19.21 14.77
N GLN A 180 0.47 18.55 15.72
CA GLN A 180 -0.81 17.89 15.45
C GLN A 180 -1.83 18.87 14.81
N LYS A 181 -2.03 20.05 15.42
CA LYS A 181 -2.95 21.08 14.88
C LYS A 181 -2.53 21.55 13.50
N LEU A 182 -1.23 21.76 13.27
CA LEU A 182 -0.68 22.17 11.97
C LEU A 182 -0.95 21.12 10.88
N VAL A 183 -0.68 19.85 11.14
CA VAL A 183 -0.91 18.75 10.18
C VAL A 183 -2.40 18.63 9.84
N LEU A 184 -3.27 18.65 10.84
CA LEU A 184 -4.72 18.61 10.62
C LEU A 184 -5.17 19.82 9.79
N LYS A 185 -4.75 21.03 10.16
CA LYS A 185 -5.09 22.24 9.39
C LYS A 185 -4.60 22.15 7.95
N ARG A 186 -3.39 21.67 7.70
CA ARG A 186 -2.79 21.59 6.36
C ARG A 186 -3.46 20.57 5.47
N TYR A 187 -3.78 19.38 6.00
CA TYR A 187 -4.18 18.23 5.17
C TYR A 187 -5.65 17.82 5.30
N MET A 188 -6.34 18.18 6.39
CA MET A 188 -7.78 17.90 6.62
C MET A 188 -8.71 19.04 6.26
N SER A 189 -8.20 20.25 6.02
CA SER A 189 -9.05 21.36 5.62
C SER A 189 -9.57 21.15 4.21
N ARG A 190 -10.89 21.02 4.05
CA ARG A 190 -11.52 21.07 2.73
C ARG A 190 -11.81 22.52 2.37
N TRP A 191 -11.42 22.92 1.17
CA TRP A 191 -12.00 24.08 0.51
C TRP A 191 -13.35 23.66 -0.06
N LYS A 192 -14.43 24.31 0.38
CA LYS A 192 -15.70 24.25 -0.36
C LYS A 192 -15.66 25.39 -1.37
N TYR A 193 -15.77 25.07 -2.65
CA TYR A 193 -15.95 26.10 -3.67
C TYR A 193 -17.43 26.25 -3.93
N ILE A 194 -17.94 27.46 -3.82
CA ILE A 194 -19.24 27.78 -4.39
C ILE A 194 -19.04 28.47 -5.74
N HIS A 195 -19.95 28.21 -6.65
CA HIS A 195 -20.07 28.96 -7.88
C HIS A 195 -21.06 30.09 -7.62
N PHE A 196 -20.60 31.34 -7.66
CA PHE A 196 -21.44 32.52 -7.59
C PHE A 196 -21.19 33.36 -8.84
N LYS A 197 -22.26 33.67 -9.59
CA LYS A 197 -22.20 34.41 -10.87
C LYS A 197 -21.15 33.88 -11.87
N GLY A 198 -21.04 32.56 -12.00
CA GLY A 198 -20.10 31.93 -12.94
C GLY A 198 -18.65 31.84 -12.44
N GLU A 199 -18.31 32.47 -11.31
CA GLU A 199 -16.97 32.47 -10.73
C GLU A 199 -16.88 31.53 -9.52
N ARG A 200 -15.75 30.83 -9.41
CA ARG A 200 -15.44 29.95 -8.28
C ARG A 200 -14.92 30.77 -7.11
N HIS A 201 -15.70 30.82 -6.04
CA HIS A 201 -15.31 31.47 -4.80
C HIS A 201 -15.02 30.42 -3.72
N PRO A 202 -13.82 30.42 -3.11
CA PRO A 202 -13.54 29.56 -1.98
C PRO A 202 -14.31 30.02 -0.73
N ILE A 203 -15.08 29.13 -0.13
CA ILE A 203 -15.70 29.31 1.19
C ILE A 203 -15.00 28.39 2.18
N GLY A 204 -14.42 29.02 3.22
CA GLY A 204 -14.08 28.48 4.54
C GLY A 204 -13.48 27.07 4.65
N MET A 205 -12.31 26.97 5.29
CA MET A 205 -11.74 25.70 5.75
C MET A 205 -12.60 25.08 6.86
N GLN A 206 -13.26 23.95 6.58
CA GLN A 206 -13.86 23.11 7.62
C GLN A 206 -12.98 21.87 7.80
N LEU A 207 -12.54 21.62 9.04
CA LEU A 207 -11.87 20.37 9.40
C LEU A 207 -12.88 19.22 9.26
N ILE A 208 -12.48 18.13 8.62
CA ILE A 208 -13.32 16.93 8.53
C ILE A 208 -13.34 16.25 9.91
N GLY A 209 -14.53 16.11 10.50
CA GLY A 209 -14.80 15.08 11.51
C GLY A 209 -14.14 15.21 12.88
N ILE A 210 -14.03 16.42 13.44
CA ILE A 210 -13.84 16.58 14.89
C ILE A 210 -15.13 17.18 15.44
N THR A 211 -15.98 16.36 16.04
CA THR A 211 -17.10 16.86 16.85
C THR A 211 -16.52 17.50 18.10
N SER A 212 -16.32 18.81 18.07
CA SER A 212 -16.28 19.64 19.26
C SER A 212 -17.49 20.56 19.21
N THR A 213 -18.46 20.26 20.08
CA THR A 213 -19.53 21.17 20.47
C THR A 213 -18.93 22.49 20.91
N SER A 214 -19.20 23.58 20.19
CA SER A 214 -19.22 24.91 20.78
C SER A 214 -20.31 25.73 20.11
N ASN A 215 -21.35 26.01 20.88
CA ASN A 215 -22.35 27.03 20.59
C ASN A 215 -21.66 28.34 20.21
N ALA A 216 -22.02 28.89 19.05
CA ALA A 216 -21.88 30.30 18.79
C ALA A 216 -23.29 30.82 18.48
N SER A 217 -23.88 31.40 19.51
CA SER A 217 -25.04 32.28 19.45
C SER A 217 -24.82 33.37 18.40
N PHE A 218 -25.68 33.40 17.39
CA PHE A 218 -25.84 34.57 16.53
C PHE A 218 -26.51 35.67 17.35
N SER A 219 -25.74 36.70 17.72
CA SER A 219 -26.29 37.99 18.12
C SER A 219 -26.76 38.71 16.85
N SER A 220 -28.05 39.04 16.85
CA SER A 220 -28.78 39.81 15.85
C SER A 220 -28.10 41.14 15.51
N ILE A 221 -28.10 41.50 14.23
CA ILE A 221 -27.83 42.86 13.75
C ILE A 221 -29.20 43.50 13.48
N ASN A 222 -29.49 44.59 14.20
CA ASN A 222 -30.39 45.66 13.74
C ASN A 222 -29.63 46.51 12.71
#